data_AF-A0A373JDM7-F1
#
_entry.id   AF-A0A373JDM7-F1
#
_cell.length_a   1.000
_cell.length_b   1.000
_cell.length_c   1.000
_cell.angle_alpha   90.00
_cell.angle_beta   90.00
_cell.angle_gamma   90.00
#
_symmetry.space_group_name_H-M   'P 1'
#
loop_
_entity.id
_entity.type
_entity.pdbx_description
1 polymer ?
#
loop_
_entity_poly.entity_id
_entity_poly.type
_entity_poly.pdbx_seq_one_letter_code
_entity_poly.pdbx_strand_id
1 'polypeptide(L)'
;MSRFLEKLEFVKPADLVSGLKMLVSIPYAACLKKKRKQMWLVCEEYNEARDNGYWLYKYIRKAHPEQDVVYAINKESVDYEKIKNLGEVIQYGSIKHWAYYLAASINISSQKGGKPNAAVCYLLEVYGILKNTRVFLQHGVIENDLPFLHYENTKMRMFITTAPREHQFICEKFGYPDGWVKCVGIARLDGLHDAKVKKNQILVMPTWRKWISVPSSVSATLDDMSSFEATEYCKRWMEVLRSSEIEEWLANAGMELVFYPHRNMQKFISFFKTESKHVKIADWEHYDVQQLLKESAFLITDYSSIFNDFAYMRKPMIYYQFDNEKFRKAQYEEGYFSFKEDGFGPVCETFEELKTALKRAIDENLKNPEVYLNREKEFFTIWDTDNCKRNYEEIKKLQESL
;
A
#
# COMPACT_ATOMS: atom_id res chain seq x y z
N MET A 1 4.79 20.64 24.33
CA MET A 1 3.65 20.27 25.20
C MET A 1 2.31 20.29 24.46
N SER A 2 2.00 21.32 23.65
CA SER A 2 0.74 21.40 22.87
C SER A 2 0.48 20.20 21.96
N ARG A 3 1.45 19.81 21.12
CA ARG A 3 1.35 18.68 20.18
C ARG A 3 1.19 17.29 20.83
N PHE A 4 1.48 17.17 22.13
CA PHE A 4 1.30 15.92 22.91
C PHE A 4 -0.11 15.84 23.48
N LEU A 5 -0.64 16.96 24.00
CA LEU A 5 -2.00 17.06 24.53
C LEU A 5 -3.05 16.90 23.42
N GLU A 6 -2.83 17.51 22.24
CA GLU A 6 -3.69 17.31 21.06
C GLU A 6 -3.75 15.84 20.60
N LYS A 7 -2.67 15.07 20.81
CA LYS A 7 -2.62 13.66 20.42
C LYS A 7 -3.25 12.72 21.44
N LEU A 8 -3.37 13.14 22.69
CA LEU A 8 -4.05 12.38 23.74
C LEU A 8 -5.56 12.27 23.50
N GLU A 9 -6.16 13.23 22.78
CA GLU A 9 -7.59 13.18 22.38
C GLU A 9 -7.93 12.00 21.47
N PHE A 10 -6.94 11.44 20.77
CA PHE A 10 -7.11 10.28 19.88
C PHE A 10 -6.85 8.93 20.57
N VAL A 11 -6.48 8.95 21.86
CA VAL A 11 -6.22 7.72 22.63
C VAL A 11 -7.55 7.09 23.02
N LYS A 12 -7.78 5.87 22.55
CA LYS A 12 -8.98 5.10 22.83
C LYS A 12 -8.79 4.29 24.12
N PRO A 13 -9.87 3.91 24.83
CA PRO A 13 -9.77 3.01 25.98
C PRO A 13 -9.03 1.69 25.67
N ALA A 14 -9.16 1.19 24.44
CA ALA A 14 -8.43 0.01 23.96
C ALA A 14 -6.90 0.19 23.98
N ASP A 15 -6.40 1.42 23.79
CA ASP A 15 -4.97 1.74 23.82
C ASP A 15 -4.42 1.67 25.27
N LEU A 16 -5.22 2.06 26.26
CA LEU A 16 -4.86 1.91 27.69
C LEU A 16 -4.72 0.44 28.07
N VAL A 17 -5.69 -0.39 27.66
CA VAL A 17 -5.62 -1.85 27.85
C VAL A 17 -4.38 -2.43 27.16
N SER A 18 -4.03 -1.92 25.97
CA SER A 18 -2.81 -2.33 25.29
C SER A 18 -1.54 -1.91 26.04
N GLY A 19 -1.53 -0.74 26.68
CA GLY A 19 -0.45 -0.31 27.56
C GLY A 19 -0.24 -1.26 28.74
N LEU A 20 -1.33 -1.74 29.36
CA LEU A 20 -1.25 -2.75 30.42
C LEU A 20 -0.70 -4.08 29.90
N LYS A 21 -1.15 -4.55 28.73
CA LYS A 21 -0.58 -5.75 28.08
C LYS A 21 0.91 -5.61 27.84
N MET A 22 1.36 -4.43 27.42
CA MET A 22 2.79 -4.14 27.25
C MET A 22 3.54 -4.29 28.58
N LEU A 23 3.07 -3.68 29.67
CA LEU A 23 3.73 -3.77 30.98
C LEU A 23 3.85 -5.22 31.47
N VAL A 24 2.76 -6.00 31.37
CA VAL A 24 2.73 -7.42 31.73
C VAL A 24 3.67 -8.26 30.85
N SER A 25 3.93 -7.82 29.61
CA SER A 25 4.82 -8.53 28.68
C SER A 25 6.31 -8.37 28.98
N ILE A 26 6.73 -7.38 29.79
CA ILE A 26 8.15 -7.03 29.99
C ILE A 26 8.99 -8.22 30.51
N PRO A 27 8.59 -8.97 31.55
CA PRO A 27 9.37 -10.11 32.02
C PRO A 27 9.50 -11.21 30.95
N TYR A 28 8.43 -11.41 30.17
CA TYR A 28 8.43 -12.36 29.07
C TYR A 28 9.35 -11.91 27.94
N ALA A 29 9.30 -10.62 27.57
CA ALA A 29 10.20 -10.01 26.60
C ALA A 29 11.67 -10.17 27.01
N ALA A 30 12.00 -9.94 28.30
CA ALA A 30 13.36 -10.10 28.81
C ALA A 30 13.87 -11.55 28.69
N CYS A 31 13.01 -12.54 28.96
CA CYS A 31 13.33 -13.95 28.75
C CYS A 31 13.52 -14.29 27.27
N LEU A 32 12.61 -13.83 26.41
CA LEU A 32 12.69 -14.03 24.96
C LEU A 32 13.97 -13.41 24.38
N LYS A 33 14.31 -12.18 24.77
CA LYS A 33 15.51 -11.48 24.28
C LYS A 33 16.80 -12.23 24.60
N LYS A 34 16.86 -12.93 25.75
CA LYS A 34 18.00 -13.79 26.11
C LYS A 34 18.06 -15.07 25.28
N LYS A 35 16.91 -15.69 25.01
CA LYS A 35 16.81 -16.99 24.32
C LYS A 35 16.85 -16.88 22.79
N ARG A 36 16.33 -15.79 22.22
CA ARG A 36 16.11 -15.59 20.79
C ARG A 36 16.73 -14.28 20.31
N LYS A 37 18.06 -14.18 20.50
CA LYS A 37 18.81 -12.94 20.26
C LYS A 37 18.71 -12.41 18.83
N GLN A 38 18.51 -13.29 17.85
CA GLN A 38 18.48 -12.96 16.43
C GLN A 38 17.06 -12.93 15.84
N MET A 39 16.03 -12.96 16.69
CA MET A 39 14.63 -13.03 16.25
C MET A 39 14.23 -11.78 15.47
N TRP A 40 13.62 -12.00 14.31
CA TRP A 40 12.91 -10.99 13.53
C TRP A 40 11.41 -11.14 13.76
N LEU A 41 10.72 -10.01 13.92
CA LEU A 41 9.27 -9.97 13.98
C LEU A 41 8.74 -9.24 12.74
N VAL A 42 7.92 -9.93 11.95
CA VAL A 42 7.19 -9.36 10.82
C VAL A 42 5.74 -9.10 11.25
N CYS A 43 5.23 -7.91 10.97
CA CYS A 43 3.85 -7.54 11.23
C CYS A 43 3.38 -6.55 10.16
N GLU A 44 2.22 -6.79 9.57
CA GLU A 44 1.55 -5.85 8.67
C GLU A 44 0.33 -5.23 9.38
N GLU A 45 -0.63 -4.69 8.63
CA GLU A 45 -1.92 -4.28 9.16
C GLU A 45 -2.66 -5.44 9.84
N TYR A 46 -3.58 -5.11 10.75
CA TYR A 46 -4.24 -6.04 11.69
C TYR A 46 -4.68 -7.39 11.08
N ASN A 47 -5.27 -7.36 9.88
CA ASN A 47 -5.81 -8.52 9.19
C ASN A 47 -5.00 -8.94 7.95
N GLU A 48 -3.89 -8.29 7.60
CA GLU A 48 -3.26 -8.46 6.30
C GLU A 48 -2.03 -9.39 6.36
N ALA A 49 -1.96 -10.32 5.41
CA ALA A 49 -0.73 -10.98 5.00
C ALA A 49 -0.70 -11.04 3.47
N ARG A 50 -0.52 -9.86 2.87
CA ARG A 50 -0.56 -9.66 1.42
C ARG A 50 0.60 -8.82 0.93
N ASP A 51 1.18 -7.96 1.76
CA ASP A 51 2.12 -6.94 1.29
C ASP A 51 3.58 -7.40 1.44
N ASN A 52 4.53 -6.46 1.41
CA ASN A 52 5.96 -6.73 1.39
C ASN A 52 6.44 -7.62 2.55
N GLY A 53 5.81 -7.51 3.73
CA GLY A 53 6.07 -8.33 4.90
C GLY A 53 5.70 -9.79 4.67
N TYR A 54 4.55 -10.07 4.05
CA TYR A 54 4.17 -11.43 3.67
C TYR A 54 5.15 -12.05 2.67
N TRP A 55 5.50 -11.32 1.61
CA TRP A 55 6.41 -11.82 0.57
C TRP A 55 7.81 -12.09 1.15
N LEU A 56 8.34 -11.16 1.93
CA LEU A 56 9.62 -11.35 2.61
C LEU A 56 9.58 -12.52 3.60
N TYR A 57 8.54 -12.63 4.43
CA TYR A 57 8.40 -13.74 5.38
C TYR A 57 8.38 -15.09 4.65
N LYS A 58 7.57 -15.20 3.60
CA LYS A 58 7.48 -16.42 2.78
C LYS A 58 8.83 -16.77 2.13
N TYR A 59 9.57 -15.77 1.64
CA TYR A 59 10.92 -15.97 1.11
C TYR A 59 11.86 -16.50 2.20
N ILE A 60 11.93 -15.85 3.36
CA ILE A 60 12.82 -16.25 4.47
C ILE A 60 12.50 -17.68 4.91
N ARG A 61 11.23 -18.04 5.08
CA ARG A 61 10.84 -19.39 5.51
C ARG A 61 11.24 -20.48 4.51
N LYS A 62 11.36 -20.15 3.22
CA LYS A 62 11.75 -21.09 2.16
C LYS A 62 13.25 -21.15 1.91
N ALA A 63 13.89 -19.98 1.82
CA ALA A 63 15.29 -19.84 1.42
C ALA A 63 16.26 -19.79 2.62
N HIS A 64 15.79 -19.35 3.78
CA HIS A 64 16.58 -19.12 4.99
C HIS A 64 15.89 -19.71 6.25
N PRO A 65 15.63 -21.03 6.28
CA PRO A 65 14.91 -21.66 7.39
C PRO A 65 15.62 -21.52 8.75
N GLU A 66 16.93 -21.26 8.74
CA GLU A 66 17.77 -20.99 9.91
C GLU A 66 17.51 -19.61 10.54
N GLN A 67 16.96 -18.65 9.79
CA GLN A 67 16.65 -17.34 10.33
C GLN A 67 15.45 -17.45 11.28
N ASP A 68 15.68 -17.07 12.53
CA ASP A 68 14.62 -16.96 13.52
C ASP A 68 13.67 -15.80 13.14
N VAL A 69 12.49 -16.13 12.60
CA VAL A 69 11.50 -15.18 12.12
C VAL A 69 10.09 -15.59 12.54
N VAL A 70 9.31 -14.60 12.99
CA VAL A 70 7.95 -14.78 13.49
C VAL A 70 7.03 -13.80 12.79
N TYR A 71 5.80 -14.22 12.48
CA TYR A 71 4.78 -13.35 11.91
C TYR A 71 3.68 -13.06 12.92
N ALA A 72 3.25 -11.81 13.05
CA ALA A 72 2.09 -11.41 13.84
C ALA A 72 0.90 -11.03 12.93
N ILE A 73 -0.24 -11.69 13.15
CA ILE A 73 -1.50 -11.40 12.44
C ILE A 73 -2.68 -11.66 13.37
N ASN A 74 -3.83 -11.05 13.10
CA ASN A 74 -5.07 -11.55 13.64
C ASN A 74 -5.36 -12.97 13.13
N LYS A 75 -5.37 -13.99 13.99
CA LYS A 75 -5.61 -15.39 13.59
C LYS A 75 -7.02 -15.66 13.07
N GLU A 76 -7.95 -14.74 13.30
CA GLU A 76 -9.31 -14.77 12.75
C GLU A 76 -9.36 -14.17 11.34
N SER A 77 -8.27 -13.56 10.85
CA SER A 77 -8.22 -13.05 9.48
C SER A 77 -8.27 -14.19 8.46
N VAL A 78 -8.97 -13.95 7.34
CA VAL A 78 -8.95 -14.81 6.16
C VAL A 78 -7.53 -15.04 5.61
N ASP A 79 -6.61 -14.11 5.85
CA ASP A 79 -5.22 -14.22 5.41
C ASP A 79 -4.35 -15.10 6.34
N TYR A 80 -4.82 -15.44 7.54
CA TYR A 80 -4.07 -16.32 8.45
C TYR A 80 -3.74 -17.67 7.81
N GLU A 81 -4.67 -18.20 7.00
CA GLU A 81 -4.53 -19.43 6.26
C GLU A 81 -3.30 -19.43 5.32
N LYS A 82 -2.92 -18.26 4.79
CA LYS A 82 -1.76 -18.12 3.89
C LYS A 82 -0.43 -18.36 4.60
N ILE A 83 -0.36 -18.08 5.91
CA ILE A 83 0.91 -18.06 6.65
C ILE A 83 1.01 -19.11 7.76
N LYS A 84 -0.11 -19.69 8.21
CA LYS A 84 -0.14 -20.60 9.37
C LYS A 84 0.79 -21.81 9.27
N ASN A 85 1.07 -22.27 8.05
CA ASN A 85 1.90 -23.44 7.78
C ASN A 85 3.34 -23.07 7.36
N LEU A 86 3.69 -21.78 7.28
CA LEU A 86 5.03 -21.34 6.85
C LEU A 86 6.04 -21.30 8.01
N GLY A 87 5.57 -21.10 9.24
CA GLY A 87 6.44 -20.98 10.42
C GLY A 87 5.66 -20.53 11.67
N GLU A 88 6.37 -19.96 12.64
CA GLU A 88 5.73 -19.47 13.87
C GLU A 88 4.87 -18.23 13.58
N VAL A 89 3.59 -18.31 13.95
CA VAL A 89 2.62 -17.21 13.84
C VAL A 89 1.98 -16.92 15.20
N ILE A 90 1.92 -15.63 15.57
CA ILE A 90 1.40 -15.16 16.85
C ILE A 90 0.19 -14.23 16.67
N GLN A 91 -0.70 -14.19 17.66
CA GLN A 91 -1.90 -13.36 17.63
C GLN A 91 -1.53 -11.88 17.77
N TYR A 92 -1.97 -11.05 16.81
CA TYR A 92 -1.82 -9.60 16.85
C TYR A 92 -2.40 -8.99 18.14
N GLY A 93 -1.79 -7.91 18.63
CA GLY A 93 -2.22 -7.19 19.85
C GLY A 93 -2.23 -8.01 21.17
N SER A 94 -1.74 -9.25 21.17
CA SER A 94 -1.68 -10.10 22.37
C SER A 94 -0.50 -9.74 23.27
N ILE A 95 -0.50 -10.24 24.52
CA ILE A 95 0.67 -10.14 25.42
C ILE A 95 1.90 -10.82 24.78
N LYS A 96 1.70 -11.93 24.05
CA LYS A 96 2.76 -12.60 23.29
C LYS A 96 3.31 -11.69 22.19
N HIS A 97 2.46 -10.99 21.44
CA HIS A 97 2.92 -10.04 20.42
C HIS A 97 3.72 -8.90 21.02
N TRP A 98 3.25 -8.29 22.12
CA TRP A 98 4.02 -7.28 22.85
C TRP A 98 5.39 -7.79 23.31
N ALA A 99 5.45 -8.99 23.88
CA ALA A 99 6.71 -9.57 24.34
C ALA A 99 7.69 -9.80 23.18
N TYR A 100 7.19 -10.29 22.04
CA TYR A 100 8.01 -10.52 20.84
C TYR A 100 8.50 -9.21 20.25
N TYR A 101 7.63 -8.20 20.17
CA TYR A 101 7.95 -6.88 19.64
C TYR A 101 9.05 -6.17 20.45
N LEU A 102 8.98 -6.26 21.79
CA LEU A 102 9.99 -5.72 22.70
C LEU A 102 11.30 -6.52 22.69
N ALA A 103 11.24 -7.82 22.39
CA ALA A 103 12.39 -8.72 22.39
C ALA A 103 13.11 -8.84 21.04
N ALA A 104 12.40 -8.58 19.94
CA ALA A 104 12.92 -8.75 18.58
C ALA A 104 14.16 -7.90 18.35
N SER A 105 15.15 -8.50 17.69
CA SER A 105 16.34 -7.78 17.23
C SER A 105 15.99 -6.81 16.10
N ILE A 106 15.06 -7.22 15.22
CA ILE A 106 14.52 -6.41 14.12
C ILE A 106 12.99 -6.54 14.09
N ASN A 107 12.29 -5.40 14.07
CA ASN A 107 10.86 -5.33 13.79
C ASN A 107 10.67 -4.87 12.34
N ILE A 108 9.94 -5.63 11.54
CA ILE A 108 9.80 -5.45 10.10
C ILE A 108 8.33 -5.24 9.75
N SER A 109 8.02 -4.20 8.98
CA SER A 109 6.65 -3.91 8.57
C SER A 109 6.57 -3.14 7.25
N SER A 110 5.53 -3.43 6.46
CA SER A 110 5.16 -2.69 5.24
C SER A 110 4.49 -1.34 5.57
N GLN A 111 3.83 -1.24 6.73
CA GLN A 111 3.14 -0.03 7.18
C GLN A 111 3.72 0.51 8.47
N LYS A 112 3.53 1.81 8.74
CA LYS A 112 3.87 2.38 10.05
C LYS A 112 3.08 1.70 11.17
N GLY A 113 1.90 1.13 10.88
CA GLY A 113 1.00 0.50 11.84
C GLY A 113 1.33 -0.94 12.24
N GLY A 114 2.27 -1.64 11.57
CA GLY A 114 2.61 -3.04 11.85
C GLY A 114 3.35 -3.24 13.17
N LYS A 115 2.60 -3.15 14.27
CA LYS A 115 3.07 -3.25 15.65
C LYS A 115 1.89 -3.58 16.57
N PRO A 116 2.12 -4.03 17.82
CA PRO A 116 1.03 -4.47 18.71
C PRO A 116 -0.06 -3.42 18.95
N ASN A 117 0.30 -2.13 18.98
CA ASN A 117 -0.61 -1.01 19.05
C ASN A 117 0.06 0.26 18.51
N ALA A 118 -0.53 0.89 17.50
CA ALA A 118 0.06 2.03 16.81
C ALA A 118 0.27 3.25 17.73
N ALA A 119 -0.71 3.58 18.58
CA ALA A 119 -0.69 4.77 19.42
C ALA A 119 0.36 4.67 20.54
N VAL A 120 0.34 3.57 21.31
CA VAL A 120 1.28 3.32 22.41
C VAL A 120 2.71 3.25 21.88
N CYS A 121 2.95 2.49 20.81
CA CYS A 121 4.29 2.39 20.26
C CYS A 121 4.76 3.72 19.64
N TYR A 122 3.91 4.49 18.97
CA TYR A 122 4.29 5.81 18.46
C TYR A 122 4.84 6.71 19.57
N LEU A 123 4.15 6.75 20.72
CA LEU A 123 4.62 7.48 21.89
C LEU A 123 6.02 7.00 22.33
N LEU A 124 6.20 5.69 22.47
CA LEU A 124 7.45 5.13 22.98
C LEU A 124 8.62 5.31 22.01
N GLU A 125 8.39 5.09 20.73
CA GLU A 125 9.41 5.12 19.68
C GLU A 125 9.86 6.56 19.37
N VAL A 126 8.91 7.48 19.18
CA VAL A 126 9.22 8.84 18.72
C VAL A 126 9.76 9.71 19.84
N TYR A 127 9.31 9.49 21.09
CA TYR A 127 9.87 10.16 22.27
C TYR A 127 11.13 9.46 22.81
N GLY A 128 11.63 8.41 22.14
CA GLY A 128 12.92 7.79 22.44
C GLY A 128 12.94 6.90 23.68
N ILE A 129 11.78 6.53 24.22
CA ILE A 129 11.63 5.62 25.38
C ILE A 129 11.95 4.18 24.96
N LEU A 130 11.53 3.78 23.75
CA LEU A 130 11.83 2.47 23.16
C LEU A 130 12.78 2.64 21.97
N LYS A 131 14.01 2.14 22.12
CA LYS A 131 15.04 2.13 21.06
C LYS A 131 15.09 0.76 20.37
N ASN A 132 14.06 0.44 19.59
CA ASN A 132 14.02 -0.77 18.79
C ASN A 132 14.54 -0.52 17.37
N THR A 133 15.11 -1.55 16.75
CA THR A 133 15.47 -1.50 15.33
C THR A 133 14.24 -1.83 14.49
N ARG A 134 13.82 -0.87 13.67
CA ARG A 134 12.64 -0.99 12.81
C ARG A 134 13.01 -0.84 11.34
N VAL A 135 12.58 -1.80 10.53
CA VAL A 135 12.72 -1.81 9.08
C VAL A 135 11.36 -1.53 8.46
N PHE A 136 11.29 -0.55 7.58
CA PHE A 136 10.11 -0.20 6.82
C PHE A 136 10.24 -0.69 5.38
N LEU A 137 9.40 -1.65 5.01
CA LEU A 137 9.38 -2.25 3.68
C LEU A 137 8.52 -1.47 2.67
N GLN A 138 7.84 -0.41 3.12
CA GLN A 138 6.81 0.35 2.40
C GLN A 138 5.56 -0.46 2.02
N HIS A 139 4.53 0.26 1.54
CA HIS A 139 3.25 -0.25 1.07
C HIS A 139 3.00 0.16 -0.39
N GLY A 140 4.07 0.23 -1.19
CA GLY A 140 4.08 0.74 -2.56
C GLY A 140 5.04 1.91 -2.72
N VAL A 141 5.47 2.13 -3.97
CA VAL A 141 6.41 3.19 -4.35
C VAL A 141 5.84 4.56 -3.94
N ILE A 142 6.68 5.37 -3.30
CA ILE A 142 6.32 6.71 -2.84
C ILE A 142 6.65 7.75 -3.92
N GLU A 143 5.67 8.61 -4.20
CA GLU A 143 5.76 9.71 -5.17
C GLU A 143 5.48 11.08 -4.55
N ASN A 144 4.64 11.07 -3.50
CA ASN A 144 4.15 12.27 -2.83
C ASN A 144 4.95 12.53 -1.56
N ASP A 145 4.91 13.77 -1.06
CA ASP A 145 5.43 14.04 0.27
C ASP A 145 4.46 13.57 1.35
N LEU A 146 4.99 12.74 2.27
CA LEU A 146 4.23 12.08 3.32
C LEU A 146 4.87 12.41 4.68
N PRO A 147 4.56 13.59 5.28
CA PRO A 147 5.17 14.02 6.54
C PRO A 147 5.09 13.00 7.68
N PHE A 148 4.05 12.15 7.70
CA PHE A 148 3.90 11.09 8.71
C PHE A 148 4.94 9.96 8.60
N LEU A 149 5.65 9.85 7.47
CA LEU A 149 6.76 8.92 7.22
C LEU A 149 8.14 9.55 7.38
N HIS A 150 8.25 10.87 7.58
CA HIS A 150 9.52 11.54 7.86
C HIS A 150 10.17 10.98 9.12
N TYR A 151 11.50 11.00 9.16
CA TYR A 151 12.30 10.40 10.21
C TYR A 151 11.94 10.94 11.61
N GLU A 152 11.65 12.24 11.73
CA GLU A 152 11.17 12.83 12.99
C GLU A 152 9.89 12.19 13.53
N ASN A 153 9.04 11.68 12.64
CA ASN A 153 7.73 11.11 12.95
C ASN A 153 7.74 9.58 12.99
N THR A 154 8.81 8.91 12.58
CA THR A 154 8.91 7.45 12.55
C THR A 154 10.05 6.92 13.39
N LYS A 155 11.25 7.49 13.31
CA LYS A 155 12.51 6.97 13.87
C LYS A 155 12.88 5.54 13.43
N MET A 156 12.47 5.14 12.22
CA MET A 156 12.81 3.82 11.65
C MET A 156 14.28 3.77 11.25
N ARG A 157 14.94 2.61 11.40
CA ARG A 157 16.39 2.40 11.18
C ARG A 157 16.74 2.02 9.75
N MET A 158 15.78 1.50 9.00
CA MET A 158 15.94 1.19 7.58
C MET A 158 14.64 1.52 6.84
N PHE A 159 14.78 2.12 5.67
CA PHE A 159 13.67 2.48 4.79
C PHE A 159 13.96 1.93 3.39
N ILE A 160 13.23 0.91 2.97
CA ILE A 160 13.38 0.33 1.64
C ILE A 160 12.75 1.27 0.62
N THR A 161 13.32 1.41 -0.56
CA THR A 161 12.78 2.11 -1.74
C THR A 161 12.97 1.24 -2.98
N THR A 162 12.23 1.55 -4.03
CA THR A 162 12.18 0.78 -5.28
C THR A 162 12.99 1.43 -6.40
N ALA A 163 12.71 2.69 -6.69
CA ALA A 163 13.27 3.39 -7.85
C ALA A 163 14.36 4.39 -7.45
N PRO A 164 15.36 4.68 -8.32
CA PRO A 164 16.41 5.66 -8.01
C PRO A 164 15.88 7.06 -7.68
N ARG A 165 14.88 7.55 -8.43
CA ARG A 165 14.26 8.87 -8.18
C ARG A 165 13.50 8.91 -6.85
N GLU A 166 12.77 7.85 -6.53
CA GLU A 166 12.14 7.68 -5.22
C GLU A 166 13.19 7.71 -4.11
N HIS A 167 14.25 6.90 -4.27
CA HIS A 167 15.34 6.81 -3.30
C HIS A 167 15.95 8.17 -3.01
N GLN A 168 16.30 8.92 -4.06
CA GLN A 168 16.85 10.27 -3.95
C GLN A 168 15.89 11.20 -3.21
N PHE A 169 14.62 11.23 -3.61
CA PHE A 169 13.61 12.07 -2.98
C PHE A 169 13.45 11.79 -1.47
N ILE A 170 13.42 10.52 -1.07
CA ILE A 170 13.32 10.12 0.34
C ILE A 170 14.57 10.54 1.11
N CYS A 171 15.77 10.31 0.55
CA CYS A 171 17.04 10.74 1.16
C CYS A 171 17.08 12.25 1.40
N GLU A 172 16.63 13.05 0.44
CA GLU A 172 16.68 14.51 0.50
C GLU A 172 15.59 15.12 1.40
N LYS A 173 14.34 14.61 1.32
CA LYS A 173 13.18 15.27 1.95
C LYS A 173 12.78 14.66 3.29
N PHE A 174 12.95 13.35 3.52
CA PHE A 174 12.34 12.69 4.68
C PHE A 174 13.25 12.70 5.93
N GLY A 175 14.49 13.18 5.80
CA GLY A 175 15.41 13.41 6.91
C GLY A 175 15.97 12.14 7.56
N TYR A 176 15.98 11.01 6.83
CA TYR A 176 16.63 9.79 7.31
C TYR A 176 18.16 9.93 7.27
N PRO A 177 18.90 9.41 8.25
CA PRO A 177 20.36 9.46 8.22
C PRO A 177 20.97 8.67 7.06
N ASP A 178 22.18 9.06 6.66
CA ASP A 178 22.90 8.45 5.55
C ASP A 178 23.02 6.92 5.70
N GLY A 179 22.74 6.22 4.61
CA GLY A 179 22.78 4.76 4.53
C GLY A 179 21.59 4.03 5.16
N TRP A 180 20.58 4.73 5.69
CA TRP A 180 19.37 4.09 6.25
C TRP A 180 18.32 3.82 5.18
N VAL A 181 18.29 4.64 4.14
CA VAL A 181 17.42 4.41 2.98
C VAL A 181 18.13 3.44 2.02
N LYS A 182 17.40 2.47 1.46
CA LYS A 182 17.96 1.40 0.61
C LYS A 182 17.15 1.25 -0.68
N CYS A 183 17.77 1.50 -1.82
CA CYS A 183 17.16 1.26 -3.13
C CYS A 183 17.38 -0.20 -3.56
N VAL A 184 16.49 -1.10 -3.15
CA VAL A 184 16.63 -2.55 -3.41
C VAL A 184 15.37 -3.21 -3.99
N GLY A 185 14.33 -2.42 -4.25
CA GLY A 185 13.02 -2.92 -4.69
C GLY A 185 12.20 -3.44 -3.52
N ILE A 186 10.89 -3.18 -3.52
CA ILE A 186 9.99 -3.70 -2.49
C ILE A 186 9.66 -5.19 -2.75
N ALA A 187 9.58 -5.98 -1.69
CA ALA A 187 9.52 -7.44 -1.74
C ALA A 187 8.36 -8.03 -2.57
N ARG A 188 7.19 -7.37 -2.59
CA ARG A 188 5.99 -7.88 -3.28
C ARG A 188 6.12 -7.92 -4.80
N LEU A 189 7.06 -7.16 -5.37
CA LEU A 189 7.29 -7.12 -6.82
C LEU A 189 7.76 -8.47 -7.38
N ASP A 190 8.41 -9.32 -6.57
CA ASP A 190 8.76 -10.70 -6.97
C ASP A 190 7.52 -11.49 -7.39
N GLY A 191 6.38 -11.21 -6.75
CA GLY A 191 5.10 -11.85 -7.00
C GLY A 191 4.36 -11.37 -8.25
N LEU A 192 4.92 -10.44 -9.02
CA LEU A 192 4.27 -9.84 -10.18
C LEU A 192 4.72 -10.44 -11.53
N HIS A 193 5.80 -11.22 -11.55
CA HIS A 193 6.37 -11.80 -12.78
C HIS A 193 5.59 -13.01 -13.33
N ASP A 194 4.81 -13.70 -12.49
CA ASP A 194 4.04 -14.90 -12.84
C ASP A 194 2.56 -14.58 -13.16
N ALA A 195 2.26 -13.34 -13.56
CA ALA A 195 0.91 -12.88 -13.82
C ALA A 195 0.25 -13.60 -15.02
N LYS A 196 -0.86 -14.30 -14.77
CA LYS A 196 -1.73 -14.86 -15.81
C LYS A 196 -2.77 -13.82 -16.22
N VAL A 197 -2.52 -13.11 -17.31
CA VAL A 197 -3.35 -12.00 -17.77
C VAL A 197 -4.59 -12.49 -18.54
N LYS A 198 -5.77 -12.09 -18.08
CA LYS A 198 -7.04 -12.10 -18.82
C LYS A 198 -7.03 -10.93 -19.80
N LYS A 199 -6.77 -11.22 -21.08
CA LYS A 199 -6.61 -10.21 -22.14
C LYS A 199 -7.83 -9.31 -22.35
N ASN A 200 -8.99 -9.73 -21.87
CA ASN A 200 -10.26 -9.03 -22.03
C ASN A 200 -10.73 -8.31 -20.76
N GLN A 201 -9.94 -8.24 -19.68
CA GLN A 201 -10.34 -7.60 -18.43
C GLN A 201 -9.67 -6.24 -18.24
N ILE A 202 -10.49 -5.20 -18.10
CA ILE A 202 -10.10 -3.83 -17.73
C ILE A 202 -10.42 -3.63 -16.25
N LEU A 203 -9.43 -3.19 -15.47
CA LEU A 203 -9.62 -2.85 -14.06
C LEU A 203 -9.77 -1.34 -13.90
N VAL A 204 -10.83 -0.91 -13.22
CA VAL A 204 -11.01 0.46 -12.77
C VAL A 204 -10.81 0.50 -11.27
N MET A 205 -9.77 1.20 -10.82
CA MET A 205 -9.38 1.23 -9.41
C MET A 205 -9.05 2.65 -8.95
N PRO A 206 -10.06 3.44 -8.54
CA PRO A 206 -9.84 4.78 -8.00
C PRO A 206 -9.28 4.82 -6.59
N THR A 207 -8.52 5.87 -6.30
CA THR A 207 -8.01 6.21 -4.97
C THR A 207 -9.12 6.75 -4.10
N TRP A 208 -9.01 6.53 -2.79
CA TRP A 208 -9.89 7.16 -1.82
C TRP A 208 -9.69 8.68 -1.74
N ARG A 209 -10.74 9.39 -1.31
CA ARG A 209 -10.67 10.81 -0.96
C ARG A 209 -10.84 10.98 0.53
N LYS A 210 -9.89 11.65 1.18
CA LYS A 210 -9.90 11.88 2.63
C LYS A 210 -11.12 12.68 3.06
N TRP A 211 -11.47 13.73 2.31
CA TRP A 211 -12.63 14.57 2.61
C TRP A 211 -13.97 13.83 2.49
N ILE A 212 -14.02 12.73 1.72
CA ILE A 212 -15.21 11.88 1.60
C ILE A 212 -15.19 10.75 2.64
N SER A 213 -14.07 10.04 2.75
CA SER A 213 -13.96 8.86 3.62
C SER A 213 -13.86 9.23 5.10
N VAL A 214 -13.25 10.35 5.44
CA VAL A 214 -13.11 10.84 6.82
C VAL A 214 -13.46 12.33 6.85
N PRO A 215 -14.77 12.66 6.73
CA PRO A 215 -15.20 14.05 6.63
C PRO A 215 -14.75 14.89 7.83
N SER A 216 -14.45 16.15 7.53
CA SER A 216 -14.06 17.17 8.49
C SER A 216 -14.73 18.50 8.14
N SER A 217 -14.57 19.53 8.97
CA SER A 217 -15.14 20.87 8.72
C SER A 217 -14.76 21.47 7.35
N VAL A 218 -13.59 21.12 6.81
CA VAL A 218 -13.15 21.60 5.48
C VAL A 218 -13.74 20.82 4.31
N SER A 219 -14.34 19.65 4.55
CA SER A 219 -14.80 18.75 3.48
C SER A 219 -15.92 19.38 2.64
N ALA A 220 -16.84 20.12 3.26
CA ALA A 220 -17.91 20.84 2.58
C ALA A 220 -17.42 22.02 1.71
N THR A 221 -16.15 22.42 1.84
CA THR A 221 -15.53 23.43 0.95
C THR A 221 -14.86 22.81 -0.27
N LEU A 222 -14.71 21.48 -0.29
CA LEU A 222 -14.03 20.72 -1.34
C LEU A 222 -15.02 20.00 -2.25
N ASP A 223 -16.15 19.54 -1.71
CA ASP A 223 -17.13 18.73 -2.44
C ASP A 223 -18.54 18.94 -1.91
N ASP A 224 -19.54 18.49 -2.68
CA ASP A 224 -20.92 18.43 -2.22
C ASP A 224 -21.09 17.26 -1.24
N MET A 225 -21.06 17.58 0.05
CA MET A 225 -21.15 16.61 1.14
C MET A 225 -22.60 16.35 1.60
N SER A 226 -23.62 16.74 0.82
CA SER A 226 -25.03 16.48 1.16
C SER A 226 -25.38 14.98 1.14
N SER A 227 -24.78 14.23 0.23
CA SER A 227 -24.79 12.76 0.18
C SER A 227 -23.53 12.24 -0.53
N PHE A 228 -23.27 10.93 -0.45
CA PHE A 228 -22.13 10.35 -1.19
C PHE A 228 -22.34 10.49 -2.71
N GLU A 229 -23.56 10.26 -3.18
CA GLU A 229 -23.95 10.35 -4.59
C GLU A 229 -23.84 11.79 -5.15
N ALA A 230 -23.92 12.79 -4.28
CA ALA A 230 -23.75 14.18 -4.65
C ALA A 230 -22.27 14.56 -4.91
N THR A 231 -21.32 13.81 -4.36
CA THR A 231 -19.89 14.07 -4.53
C THR A 231 -19.47 13.98 -6.00
N GLU A 232 -18.52 14.83 -6.41
CA GLU A 232 -17.94 14.75 -7.75
C GLU A 232 -17.33 13.36 -8.00
N TYR A 233 -16.66 12.79 -6.99
CA TYR A 233 -16.10 11.44 -7.06
C TYR A 233 -17.15 10.39 -7.47
N CYS A 234 -18.31 10.36 -6.80
CA CYS A 234 -19.35 9.39 -7.14
C CYS A 234 -19.91 9.67 -8.55
N LYS A 235 -20.19 10.93 -8.87
CA LYS A 235 -20.75 11.32 -10.18
C LYS A 235 -19.85 10.88 -11.34
N ARG A 236 -18.54 11.16 -11.26
CA ARG A 236 -17.57 10.84 -12.31
C ARG A 236 -17.38 9.34 -12.52
N TRP A 237 -17.25 8.57 -11.45
CA TRP A 237 -17.14 7.11 -11.60
C TRP A 237 -18.45 6.49 -12.06
N MET A 238 -19.61 7.00 -11.62
CA MET A 238 -20.91 6.54 -12.11
C MET A 238 -21.14 6.86 -13.60
N GLU A 239 -20.60 7.98 -14.09
CA GLU A 239 -20.59 8.34 -15.52
C GLU A 239 -19.85 7.29 -16.34
N VAL A 240 -18.68 6.82 -15.88
CA VAL A 240 -17.94 5.69 -16.50
C VAL A 240 -18.75 4.40 -16.46
N LEU A 241 -19.29 4.04 -15.29
CA LEU A 241 -19.94 2.74 -15.06
C LEU A 241 -21.30 2.61 -15.74
N ARG A 242 -21.95 3.71 -16.13
CA ARG A 242 -23.27 3.75 -16.78
C ARG A 242 -23.24 4.24 -18.22
N SER A 243 -22.06 4.51 -18.79
CA SER A 243 -21.94 4.98 -20.16
C SER A 243 -22.36 3.89 -21.15
N SER A 244 -23.37 4.20 -21.97
CA SER A 244 -23.82 3.31 -23.04
C SER A 244 -22.78 3.14 -24.15
N GLU A 245 -21.98 4.18 -24.42
CA GLU A 245 -20.86 4.11 -25.38
C GLU A 245 -19.79 3.13 -24.91
N ILE A 246 -19.39 3.20 -23.63
CA ILE A 246 -18.41 2.28 -23.05
C ILE A 246 -18.95 0.85 -23.05
N GLU A 247 -20.22 0.65 -22.69
CA GLU A 247 -20.87 -0.67 -22.77
C GLU A 247 -20.82 -1.25 -24.19
N GLU A 248 -21.13 -0.44 -25.20
CA GLU A 248 -21.07 -0.88 -26.60
C GLU A 248 -19.65 -1.29 -27.02
N TRP A 249 -18.63 -0.51 -26.63
CA TRP A 249 -17.23 -0.84 -26.94
C TRP A 249 -16.77 -2.12 -26.26
N LEU A 250 -17.13 -2.31 -24.98
CA LEU A 250 -16.83 -3.53 -24.24
C LEU A 250 -17.50 -4.75 -24.89
N ALA A 251 -18.78 -4.63 -25.23
CA ALA A 251 -19.54 -5.70 -25.88
C ALA A 251 -18.94 -6.09 -27.23
N ASN A 252 -18.64 -5.11 -28.09
CA ASN A 252 -18.08 -5.34 -29.42
C ASN A 252 -16.66 -5.94 -29.37
N ALA A 253 -15.87 -5.58 -28.35
CA ALA A 253 -14.53 -6.11 -28.16
C ALA A 253 -14.48 -7.41 -27.33
N GLY A 254 -15.61 -7.89 -26.80
CA GLY A 254 -15.67 -9.04 -25.90
C GLY A 254 -14.93 -8.83 -24.58
N MET A 255 -14.91 -7.58 -24.09
CA MET A 255 -14.20 -7.15 -22.89
C MET A 255 -15.14 -6.99 -21.69
N GLU A 256 -14.57 -7.09 -20.50
CA GLU A 256 -15.23 -6.84 -19.22
C GLU A 256 -14.47 -5.75 -18.45
N LEU A 257 -15.23 -4.90 -17.77
CA LEU A 257 -14.72 -3.88 -16.87
C LEU A 257 -15.02 -4.29 -15.43
N VAL A 258 -14.00 -4.33 -14.58
CA VAL A 258 -14.14 -4.59 -13.14
C VAL A 258 -13.86 -3.30 -12.39
N PHE A 259 -14.85 -2.81 -11.63
CA PHE A 259 -14.72 -1.65 -10.77
C PHE A 259 -14.42 -2.07 -9.33
N TYR A 260 -13.25 -1.73 -8.83
CA TYR A 260 -12.80 -2.04 -7.48
C TYR A 260 -12.22 -0.78 -6.82
N PRO A 261 -13.01 0.00 -6.06
CA PRO A 261 -12.50 1.21 -5.44
C PRO A 261 -11.56 0.87 -4.27
N HIS A 262 -10.65 1.79 -3.94
CA HIS A 262 -9.72 1.63 -2.81
C HIS A 262 -10.43 1.23 -1.51
N ARG A 263 -9.75 0.47 -0.62
CA ARG A 263 -10.35 -0.08 0.62
C ARG A 263 -11.12 0.93 1.47
N ASN A 264 -10.63 2.16 1.59
CA ASN A 264 -11.29 3.22 2.37
C ASN A 264 -12.62 3.69 1.75
N MET A 265 -12.85 3.39 0.46
CA MET A 265 -14.09 3.68 -0.26
C MET A 265 -15.03 2.46 -0.35
N GLN A 266 -14.58 1.26 0.05
CA GLN A 266 -15.40 0.03 0.00
C GLN A 266 -16.67 0.14 0.85
N LYS A 267 -16.66 0.94 1.91
CA LYS A 267 -17.87 1.25 2.69
C LYS A 267 -18.98 1.97 1.91
N PHE A 268 -18.65 2.51 0.74
CA PHE A 268 -19.59 3.16 -0.18
C PHE A 268 -19.88 2.30 -1.42
N ILE A 269 -19.45 1.03 -1.45
CA ILE A 269 -19.56 0.19 -2.65
C ILE A 269 -21.02 0.01 -3.13
N SER A 270 -21.98 -0.04 -2.19
CA SER A 270 -23.42 -0.22 -2.47
C SER A 270 -24.06 0.93 -3.26
N PHE A 271 -23.41 2.10 -3.31
CA PHE A 271 -23.88 3.25 -4.09
C PHE A 271 -23.51 3.11 -5.58
N PHE A 272 -22.50 2.31 -5.91
CA PHE A 272 -22.12 2.03 -7.29
C PHE A 272 -23.04 0.98 -7.89
N LYS A 273 -23.83 1.37 -8.90
CA LYS A 273 -24.81 0.52 -9.56
C LYS A 273 -24.78 0.71 -11.06
N THR A 274 -24.80 -0.40 -11.79
CA THR A 274 -24.82 -0.41 -13.26
C THR A 274 -25.84 -1.42 -13.76
N GLU A 275 -26.40 -1.16 -14.94
CA GLU A 275 -27.25 -2.08 -15.71
C GLU A 275 -26.45 -2.76 -16.85
N SER A 276 -25.19 -2.37 -17.04
CA SER A 276 -24.28 -2.97 -18.01
C SER A 276 -24.05 -4.45 -17.69
N LYS A 277 -23.98 -5.27 -18.75
CA LYS A 277 -23.67 -6.70 -18.63
C LYS A 277 -22.17 -6.98 -18.59
N HIS A 278 -21.37 -6.01 -19.03
CA HIS A 278 -19.91 -6.11 -19.14
C HIS A 278 -19.18 -5.36 -18.02
N VAL A 279 -19.89 -4.64 -17.15
CA VAL A 279 -19.34 -3.96 -15.97
C VAL A 279 -19.68 -4.75 -14.70
N LYS A 280 -18.66 -5.09 -13.91
CA LYS A 280 -18.77 -5.79 -12.63
C LYS A 280 -18.31 -4.87 -11.50
N ILE A 281 -19.11 -4.77 -10.43
CA ILE A 281 -18.72 -4.09 -9.20
C ILE A 281 -18.12 -5.13 -8.25
N ALA A 282 -16.86 -4.94 -7.87
CA ALA A 282 -16.09 -5.88 -7.06
C ALA A 282 -15.80 -5.33 -5.66
N ASP A 283 -16.05 -6.16 -4.64
CA ASP A 283 -15.85 -5.84 -3.23
C ASP A 283 -14.67 -6.61 -2.60
N TRP A 284 -14.24 -6.12 -1.43
CA TRP A 284 -13.08 -6.66 -0.71
C TRP A 284 -13.30 -8.06 -0.09
N GLU A 285 -14.54 -8.51 0.07
CA GLU A 285 -14.86 -9.83 0.66
C GLU A 285 -14.67 -10.94 -0.37
N HIS A 286 -15.00 -10.66 -1.64
CA HIS A 286 -14.97 -11.65 -2.72
C HIS A 286 -13.75 -11.55 -3.65
N TYR A 287 -13.07 -10.40 -3.67
CA TYR A 287 -11.95 -10.15 -4.59
C TYR A 287 -10.66 -9.81 -3.85
N ASP A 288 -9.54 -10.30 -4.39
CA ASP A 288 -8.20 -9.92 -3.96
C ASP A 288 -7.59 -8.89 -4.91
N VAL A 289 -7.16 -7.75 -4.36
CA VAL A 289 -6.63 -6.63 -5.15
C VAL A 289 -5.36 -7.00 -5.94
N GLN A 290 -4.47 -7.83 -5.38
CA GLN A 290 -3.26 -8.25 -6.10
C GLN A 290 -3.62 -9.21 -7.22
N GLN A 291 -4.56 -10.12 -6.99
CA GLN A 291 -5.07 -10.98 -8.05
C GLN A 291 -5.68 -10.14 -9.18
N LEU A 292 -6.53 -9.16 -8.87
CA LEU A 292 -7.14 -8.26 -9.86
C LEU A 292 -6.07 -7.50 -10.68
N LEU A 293 -5.06 -6.93 -10.02
CA LEU A 293 -3.94 -6.27 -10.71
C LEU A 293 -3.17 -7.22 -11.62
N LYS A 294 -2.89 -8.45 -11.16
CA LYS A 294 -2.14 -9.45 -11.94
C LYS A 294 -2.94 -9.99 -13.13
N GLU A 295 -4.24 -10.22 -12.96
CA GLU A 295 -5.04 -10.82 -14.03
C GLU A 295 -5.57 -9.79 -15.03
N SER A 296 -5.71 -8.51 -14.67
CA SER A 296 -6.24 -7.51 -15.59
C SER A 296 -5.22 -7.09 -16.65
N ALA A 297 -5.68 -6.85 -17.88
CA ALA A 297 -4.85 -6.46 -19.02
C ALA A 297 -4.63 -4.95 -19.09
N PHE A 298 -5.56 -4.17 -18.55
CA PHE A 298 -5.53 -2.70 -18.59
C PHE A 298 -6.02 -2.11 -17.27
N LEU A 299 -5.48 -0.94 -16.89
CA LEU A 299 -5.86 -0.24 -15.68
C LEU A 299 -6.38 1.17 -15.99
N ILE A 300 -7.52 1.54 -15.39
CA ILE A 300 -7.94 2.93 -15.26
C ILE A 300 -7.86 3.26 -13.77
N THR A 301 -7.03 4.22 -13.42
CA THR A 301 -6.87 4.69 -12.03
C THR A 301 -6.76 6.20 -12.03
N ASP A 302 -6.44 6.82 -10.90
CA ASP A 302 -6.30 8.26 -10.75
C ASP A 302 -4.93 8.63 -10.13
N TYR A 303 -4.80 8.55 -8.81
CA TYR A 303 -3.62 8.93 -8.03
C TYR A 303 -3.09 7.76 -7.19
N SER A 304 -3.50 6.53 -7.50
CA SER A 304 -3.27 5.39 -6.63
C SER A 304 -1.88 4.81 -6.89
N SER A 305 -1.06 4.65 -5.85
CA SER A 305 0.28 4.07 -6.01
C SER A 305 0.30 2.65 -6.61
N ILE A 306 -0.84 1.96 -6.68
CA ILE A 306 -1.00 0.67 -7.39
C ILE A 306 -0.64 0.75 -8.87
N PHE A 307 -0.64 1.94 -9.48
CA PHE A 307 -0.19 2.08 -10.86
C PHE A 307 1.27 1.65 -11.03
N ASN A 308 2.10 1.79 -9.99
CA ASN A 308 3.49 1.33 -10.01
C ASN A 308 3.57 -0.19 -10.17
N ASP A 309 2.72 -0.94 -9.46
CA ASP A 309 2.67 -2.40 -9.60
C ASP A 309 2.23 -2.79 -11.03
N PHE A 310 1.30 -2.04 -11.63
CA PHE A 310 0.84 -2.26 -13.00
C PHE A 310 1.91 -1.93 -14.05
N ALA A 311 2.61 -0.81 -13.86
CA ALA A 311 3.76 -0.36 -14.65
C ALA A 311 4.95 -1.33 -14.53
N TYR A 312 5.21 -1.89 -13.34
CA TYR A 312 6.22 -2.91 -13.13
C TYR A 312 5.94 -4.19 -13.93
N MET A 313 4.67 -4.56 -14.09
CA MET A 313 4.21 -5.65 -14.98
C MET A 313 4.20 -5.26 -16.47
N ARG A 314 4.57 -4.02 -16.81
CA ARG A 314 4.61 -3.45 -18.16
C ARG A 314 3.26 -3.43 -18.88
N LYS A 315 2.20 -3.18 -18.12
CA LYS A 315 0.84 -3.18 -18.63
C LYS A 315 0.30 -1.75 -18.80
N PRO A 316 -0.51 -1.50 -19.84
CA PRO A 316 -1.03 -0.16 -20.13
C PRO A 316 -2.07 0.34 -19.14
N MET A 317 -2.11 1.65 -18.95
CA MET A 317 -3.09 2.29 -18.09
C MET A 317 -3.54 3.66 -18.58
N ILE A 318 -4.59 4.21 -17.97
CA ILE A 318 -5.03 5.60 -18.08
C ILE A 318 -5.18 6.18 -16.67
N TYR A 319 -4.79 7.44 -16.48
CA TYR A 319 -5.08 8.21 -15.29
C TYR A 319 -6.31 9.09 -15.53
N TYR A 320 -7.36 8.95 -14.72
CA TYR A 320 -8.54 9.80 -14.74
C TYR A 320 -8.55 10.75 -13.54
N GLN A 321 -8.00 11.95 -13.74
CA GLN A 321 -7.65 12.92 -12.71
C GLN A 321 -8.52 14.17 -12.75
N PHE A 322 -9.84 13.98 -12.67
CA PHE A 322 -10.83 15.07 -12.77
C PHE A 322 -10.80 16.08 -11.61
N ASP A 323 -10.22 15.73 -10.46
CA ASP A 323 -10.22 16.52 -9.23
C ASP A 323 -8.81 16.86 -8.69
N ASN A 324 -7.83 17.03 -9.57
CA ASN A 324 -6.41 17.21 -9.19
C ASN A 324 -6.18 18.32 -8.17
N GLU A 325 -6.76 19.49 -8.39
CA GLU A 325 -6.61 20.64 -7.50
C GLU A 325 -7.12 20.34 -6.08
N LYS A 326 -8.29 19.70 -5.97
CA LYS A 326 -8.86 19.27 -4.68
C LYS A 326 -7.98 18.21 -4.02
N PHE A 327 -7.50 17.25 -4.80
CA PHE A 327 -6.65 16.16 -4.33
C PHE A 327 -5.33 16.68 -3.74
N ARG A 328 -4.62 17.57 -4.46
CA ARG A 328 -3.37 18.18 -3.98
C ARG A 328 -3.58 19.04 -2.73
N LYS A 329 -4.72 19.73 -2.63
CA LYS A 329 -5.05 20.55 -1.46
C LYS A 329 -5.37 19.73 -0.20
N ALA A 330 -6.01 18.57 -0.34
CA ALA A 330 -6.64 17.88 0.79
C ALA A 330 -6.11 16.47 1.09
N GLN A 331 -5.42 15.83 0.15
CA GLN A 331 -4.94 14.46 0.28
C GLN A 331 -3.44 14.39 0.56
N TYR A 332 -2.60 14.75 -0.43
CA TYR A 332 -1.15 14.63 -0.39
C TYR A 332 -0.50 15.83 -1.05
N GLU A 333 0.55 16.34 -0.41
CA GLU A 333 1.44 17.33 -1.02
C GLU A 333 2.23 16.67 -2.15
N GLU A 334 2.45 17.42 -3.23
CA GLU A 334 3.18 16.94 -4.40
C GLU A 334 4.65 16.63 -4.05
N GLY A 335 5.14 15.50 -4.57
CA GLY A 335 6.55 15.13 -4.46
C GLY A 335 7.27 15.31 -5.79
N TYR A 336 8.11 14.34 -6.15
CA TYR A 336 9.00 14.45 -7.32
C TYR A 336 8.38 13.97 -8.64
N PHE A 337 7.19 13.35 -8.60
CA PHE A 337 6.58 12.64 -9.73
C PHE A 337 5.48 13.46 -10.39
N SER A 338 5.66 13.77 -11.68
CA SER A 338 4.65 14.40 -12.52
C SER A 338 3.92 13.34 -13.36
N PHE A 339 2.61 13.20 -13.21
CA PHE A 339 1.86 12.23 -14.01
C PHE A 339 1.94 12.50 -15.52
N LYS A 340 2.05 13.76 -15.95
CA LYS A 340 2.14 14.12 -17.38
C LYS A 340 3.52 13.74 -17.95
N GLU A 341 4.58 14.05 -17.22
CA GLU A 341 5.97 13.86 -17.69
C GLU A 341 6.53 12.46 -17.37
N ASP A 342 6.20 11.92 -16.20
CA ASP A 342 6.76 10.69 -15.65
C ASP A 342 5.78 9.50 -15.71
N GLY A 343 4.47 9.78 -15.83
CA GLY A 343 3.42 8.76 -15.79
C GLY A 343 3.50 7.72 -16.91
N PHE A 344 2.90 6.56 -16.64
CA PHE A 344 2.91 5.37 -17.50
C PHE A 344 1.63 5.20 -18.34
N GLY A 345 0.88 6.29 -18.52
CA GLY A 345 -0.38 6.34 -19.26
C GLY A 345 -0.80 7.79 -19.52
N PRO A 346 -1.78 8.02 -20.40
CA PRO A 346 -2.30 9.37 -20.61
C PRO A 346 -3.04 9.84 -19.36
N VAL A 347 -2.94 11.15 -19.10
CA VAL A 347 -3.69 11.82 -18.04
C VAL A 347 -4.92 12.46 -18.67
N CYS A 348 -6.10 12.01 -18.25
CA CYS A 348 -7.40 12.51 -18.66
C CYS A 348 -8.01 13.29 -17.49
N GLU A 349 -8.29 14.57 -17.69
CA GLU A 349 -8.94 15.45 -16.72
C GLU A 349 -10.46 15.51 -16.94
N THR A 350 -10.93 15.15 -18.15
CA THR A 350 -12.35 15.13 -18.51
C THR A 350 -12.84 13.74 -18.91
N PHE A 351 -14.16 13.52 -18.84
CA PHE A 351 -14.78 12.26 -19.25
C PHE A 351 -14.61 12.00 -20.76
N GLU A 352 -14.66 13.05 -21.59
CA GLU A 352 -14.44 12.92 -23.04
C GLU A 352 -12.99 12.52 -23.40
N GLU A 353 -12.01 13.04 -22.67
CA GLU A 353 -10.61 12.60 -22.81
C GLU A 353 -10.46 11.13 -22.41
N LEU A 354 -11.09 10.71 -21.31
CA LEU A 354 -11.08 9.31 -20.88
C LEU A 354 -11.73 8.40 -21.93
N LYS A 355 -12.90 8.78 -22.46
CA LYS A 355 -13.59 8.05 -23.53
C LYS A 355 -12.69 7.90 -24.76
N THR A 356 -12.07 8.99 -25.21
CA THR A 356 -11.17 8.99 -26.36
C THR A 356 -9.97 8.07 -26.14
N ALA A 357 -9.32 8.16 -24.98
CA ALA A 357 -8.18 7.33 -24.62
C ALA A 357 -8.55 5.85 -24.49
N LEU A 358 -9.69 5.54 -23.87
CA LEU A 358 -10.20 4.19 -23.70
C LEU A 358 -10.57 3.55 -25.05
N LYS A 359 -11.29 4.27 -25.91
CA LYS A 359 -11.66 3.77 -27.24
C LYS A 359 -10.41 3.43 -28.05
N ARG A 360 -9.43 4.33 -28.06
CA ARG A 360 -8.14 4.08 -28.70
C ARG A 360 -7.44 2.86 -28.13
N ALA A 361 -7.38 2.71 -26.81
CA ALA A 361 -6.77 1.55 -26.17
C ALA A 361 -7.47 0.25 -26.58
N ILE A 362 -8.81 0.21 -26.62
CA ILE A 362 -9.59 -0.95 -27.07
C ILE A 362 -9.27 -1.28 -28.54
N ASP A 363 -9.26 -0.28 -29.42
CA ASP A 363 -8.96 -0.45 -30.85
C ASP A 363 -7.54 -0.97 -31.10
N GLU A 364 -6.60 -0.58 -30.24
CA GLU A 364 -5.21 -1.04 -30.26
C GLU A 364 -5.00 -2.35 -29.45
N ASN A 365 -6.07 -3.07 -29.10
CA ASN A 365 -6.06 -4.33 -28.33
C ASN A 365 -5.34 -4.23 -26.98
N LEU A 366 -5.50 -3.11 -26.28
CA LEU A 366 -4.89 -2.83 -24.99
C LEU A 366 -3.36 -3.03 -25.03
N LYS A 367 -2.72 -2.63 -26.13
CA LYS A 367 -1.26 -2.65 -26.25
C LYS A 367 -0.66 -1.49 -25.44
N ASN A 368 0.45 -1.74 -24.75
CA ASN A 368 1.19 -0.68 -24.07
C ASN A 368 1.96 0.19 -25.08
N PRO A 369 1.65 1.50 -25.19
CA PRO A 369 2.40 2.41 -26.07
C PRO A 369 3.89 2.46 -25.72
N GLU A 370 4.74 2.58 -26.74
CA GLU A 370 6.20 2.50 -26.59
C GLU A 370 6.77 3.61 -25.67
N VAL A 371 6.17 4.80 -25.70
CA VAL A 371 6.54 5.91 -24.80
C VAL A 371 6.41 5.52 -23.33
N TYR A 372 5.33 4.84 -22.94
CA TYR A 372 5.10 4.44 -21.56
C TYR A 372 5.94 3.23 -21.18
N LEU A 373 6.10 2.25 -22.08
CA LEU A 373 7.04 1.14 -21.89
C LEU A 373 8.48 1.60 -21.64
N ASN A 374 8.91 2.69 -22.29
CA ASN A 374 10.24 3.25 -22.07
C ASN A 374 10.34 3.96 -20.72
N ARG A 375 9.34 4.77 -20.34
CA ARG A 375 9.26 5.38 -19.00
C ARG A 375 9.26 4.32 -17.88
N GLU A 376 8.53 3.22 -18.05
CA GLU A 376 8.53 2.09 -17.11
C GLU A 376 9.91 1.49 -16.92
N LYS A 377 10.65 1.23 -18.02
CA LYS A 377 12.02 0.68 -17.97
C LYS A 377 13.01 1.64 -17.33
N GLU A 378 12.88 2.93 -17.61
CA GLU A 378 13.73 3.97 -17.02
C GLU A 378 13.46 4.15 -15.53
N PHE A 379 12.20 4.07 -15.11
CA PHE A 379 11.79 4.20 -13.72
C PHE A 379 12.20 2.97 -12.89
N PHE A 380 11.89 1.77 -13.39
CA PHE A 380 12.23 0.50 -12.73
C PHE A 380 13.55 -0.07 -13.25
N THR A 381 14.66 0.52 -12.79
CA THR A 381 16.01 0.05 -13.14
C THR A 381 16.34 -1.35 -12.63
N ILE A 382 15.60 -1.83 -11.62
CA ILE A 382 15.64 -3.20 -11.10
C ILE A 382 14.33 -3.90 -11.48
N TRP A 383 14.40 -4.84 -12.41
CA TRP A 383 13.26 -5.63 -12.88
C TRP A 383 13.60 -7.12 -12.90
N ASP A 384 13.42 -7.78 -11.76
CA ASP A 384 13.73 -9.20 -11.53
C ASP A 384 12.89 -9.76 -10.37
N THR A 385 13.13 -11.02 -10.00
CA THR A 385 12.47 -11.73 -8.89
C THR A 385 13.33 -11.86 -7.63
N ASP A 386 14.31 -10.97 -7.44
CA ASP A 386 15.29 -11.02 -6.35
C ASP A 386 15.07 -9.91 -5.30
N ASN A 387 13.91 -9.25 -5.28
CA ASN A 387 13.61 -8.17 -4.35
C ASN A 387 13.60 -8.69 -2.90
N CYS A 388 12.92 -9.81 -2.62
CA CYS A 388 12.93 -10.42 -1.29
C CYS A 388 14.34 -10.79 -0.81
N LYS A 389 15.18 -11.29 -1.74
CA LYS A 389 16.58 -11.63 -1.45
C LYS A 389 17.38 -10.40 -1.04
N ARG A 390 17.34 -9.32 -1.83
CA ARG A 390 18.05 -8.07 -1.50
C ARG A 390 17.57 -7.46 -0.19
N ASN A 391 16.27 -7.50 0.06
CA ASN A 391 15.68 -7.05 1.34
C ASN A 391 16.23 -7.87 2.51
N TYR A 392 16.22 -9.21 2.41
CA TYR A 392 16.78 -10.08 3.43
C TYR A 392 18.27 -9.77 3.69
N GLU A 393 19.06 -9.62 2.64
CA GLU A 393 20.50 -9.34 2.74
C GLU A 393 20.78 -7.99 3.44
N GLU A 394 20.05 -6.93 3.09
CA GLU A 394 20.22 -5.62 3.76
C GLU A 394 19.79 -5.66 5.22
N ILE A 395 18.68 -6.34 5.55
CA ILE A 395 18.22 -6.51 6.93
C ILE A 395 19.22 -7.34 7.73
N LYS A 396 19.84 -8.34 7.11
CA LYS A 396 20.87 -9.17 7.73
C LYS A 396 22.12 -8.36 8.07
N LYS A 397 22.63 -7.57 7.11
CA LYS A 397 23.74 -6.63 7.34
C LYS A 397 23.43 -5.64 8.46
N LEU A 398 22.19 -5.14 8.51
CA LEU A 398 21.76 -4.27 9.60
C LEU A 398 21.82 -4.98 10.95
N GLN A 399 21.30 -6.21 11.06
CA GLN A 399 21.35 -7.00 12.28
C GLN A 399 22.81 -7.25 12.74
N GLU A 400 23.72 -7.54 11.81
CA GLU A 400 25.14 -7.77 12.10
C GLU A 400 25.88 -6.52 12.59
N SER A 401 25.33 -5.33 12.32
CA SER A 401 25.88 -4.04 12.77
C SER A 401 25.39 -3.57 14.15
N LEU A 402 24.42 -4.27 14.75
CA LEU A 402 23.86 -3.97 16.08
C LEU A 402 24.62 -4.70 17.18
#